data_AF-A0A7X7FYX9-F1
#
_entry.id   AF-A0A7X7FYX9-F1
#
_cell.length_a   1.000
_cell.length_b   1.000
_cell.length_c   1.000
_cell.angle_alpha   90.00
_cell.angle_beta   90.00
_cell.angle_gamma   90.00
#
_symmetry.space_group_name_H-M   'P 1'
#
loop_
_entity.id
_entity.type
_entity.pdbx_description
1 polymer ?
#
loop_
_entity_poly.entity_id
_entity_poly.type
_entity_poly.pdbx_seq_one_letter_code
_entity_poly.pdbx_strand_id
1 'polypeptide(L)'
;MRRVIFSCFLLILSCLAGRAEEAPFRIYNADVDKYAFTKAFIMSLGAYRRVDERLEKEGRLVASDLAELDVISAFIDGRTKDNTEIRIAKNYLPRFSSSRNGLVRKIVKTLTEAYDRLLAKSMEERELWQLFYGYKAQGHPADLDEKTFLDGQIVLASERKAAARGVLEAAMLFRTLLLSARDCEDPTCRRLALTAAERKKLVERLDEFARDQTAWGARQGQSTLKAAIAALREVLEDPLYRSVDE
;
A
#
# COMPACT_ATOMS: atom_id res chain seq x y z
N MET A 1 52.37 1.51 27.09
CA MET A 1 51.88 1.65 25.69
C MET A 1 50.79 0.61 25.35
N ARG A 2 49.62 0.65 26.00
CA ARG A 2 48.49 -0.25 25.65
C ARG A 2 47.11 0.42 25.64
N ARG A 3 47.00 1.72 25.99
CA ARG A 3 45.73 2.45 26.04
C ARG A 3 45.47 3.41 24.87
N VAL A 4 46.46 3.65 24.01
CA VAL A 4 46.32 4.62 22.89
C VAL A 4 45.86 3.94 21.59
N ILE A 5 46.07 2.63 21.43
CA ILE A 5 45.71 1.90 20.20
C ILE A 5 44.21 1.55 20.16
N PHE A 6 43.55 1.41 21.32
CA PHE A 6 42.13 1.04 21.39
C PHE A 6 41.17 2.20 21.05
N SER A 7 41.54 3.45 21.32
CA SER A 7 40.70 4.62 20.96
C SER A 7 40.71 4.94 19.46
N CYS A 8 41.81 4.67 18.74
CA CYS A 8 41.85 4.90 17.30
C CYS A 8 41.05 3.86 16.51
N PHE A 9 40.98 2.61 16.98
CA PHE A 9 40.17 1.57 16.33
C PHE A 9 38.65 1.79 16.51
N LEU A 10 38.22 2.28 17.68
CA LEU A 10 36.81 2.61 17.95
C LEU A 10 36.32 3.85 17.18
N LEU A 11 37.20 4.81 16.89
CA LEU A 11 36.89 5.99 16.05
C LEU A 11 36.81 5.66 14.55
N ILE A 12 37.60 4.69 14.07
CA ILE A 12 37.53 4.24 12.67
C ILE A 12 36.30 3.35 12.43
N LEU A 13 35.91 2.50 13.39
CA LEU A 13 34.69 1.70 13.30
C LEU A 13 33.40 2.53 13.42
N SER A 14 33.40 3.64 14.16
CA SER A 14 32.26 4.56 14.25
C SER A 14 32.15 5.49 13.03
N CYS A 15 33.26 5.85 12.37
CA CYS A 15 33.23 6.55 11.07
C CYS A 15 32.81 5.64 9.90
N LEU A 16 33.03 4.33 10.00
CA LEU A 16 32.59 3.35 9.00
C LEU A 16 31.13 2.90 9.21
N ALA A 17 30.65 2.88 10.46
CA ALA A 17 29.24 2.58 10.75
C ALA A 17 28.28 3.72 10.40
N GLY A 18 28.70 5.00 10.57
CA GLY A 18 27.90 6.16 10.16
C GLY A 18 27.87 6.40 8.64
N ARG A 19 28.94 6.06 7.91
CA ARG A 19 29.01 6.22 6.45
C ARG A 19 28.36 5.08 5.65
N ALA A 20 28.14 3.92 6.27
CA ALA A 20 27.53 2.77 5.60
C ALA A 20 26.01 2.92 5.38
N GLU A 21 25.31 3.68 6.23
CA GLU A 21 23.88 3.97 6.05
C GLU A 21 23.61 5.21 5.16
N GLU A 22 24.56 6.16 5.09
CA GLU A 22 24.43 7.37 4.25
C GLU A 22 24.67 7.13 2.75
N ALA A 23 25.53 6.16 2.40
CA ALA A 23 25.91 5.88 1.01
C ALA A 23 24.75 5.36 0.13
N PRO A 24 23.89 4.41 0.57
CA PRO A 24 22.74 4.02 -0.24
C PRO A 24 21.73 5.17 -0.38
N PHE A 25 21.48 5.94 0.68
CA PHE A 25 20.44 6.97 0.69
C PHE A 25 20.71 8.11 -0.31
N ARG A 26 21.95 8.60 -0.40
CA ARG A 26 22.33 9.65 -1.37
C ARG A 26 22.31 9.15 -2.83
N ILE A 27 22.61 7.88 -3.08
CA ILE A 27 22.57 7.27 -4.43
C ILE A 27 21.13 7.11 -4.93
N TYR A 28 20.18 6.84 -4.03
CA TYR A 28 18.79 6.63 -4.42
C TYR A 28 17.99 7.93 -4.60
N ASN A 29 18.45 9.08 -4.13
CA ASN A 29 17.63 10.29 -4.05
C ASN A 29 17.94 11.40 -5.08
N ALA A 30 18.52 11.06 -6.25
CA ALA A 30 18.76 12.01 -7.33
C ALA A 30 17.43 12.42 -8.02
N ASP A 31 16.96 13.64 -7.75
CA ASP A 31 15.71 14.20 -8.27
C ASP A 31 15.68 14.25 -9.81
N VAL A 32 14.80 13.44 -10.41
CA VAL A 32 13.77 13.85 -11.38
C VAL A 32 12.64 12.81 -11.25
N ASP A 33 11.38 13.23 -11.12
CA ASP A 33 10.15 12.40 -11.07
C ASP A 33 9.58 11.95 -9.70
N LYS A 34 10.08 12.44 -8.56
CA LYS A 34 9.45 12.11 -7.25
C LYS A 34 8.00 12.55 -7.19
N TYR A 35 7.68 13.79 -7.58
CA TYR A 35 6.30 14.27 -7.65
C TYR A 35 5.43 13.41 -8.57
N ALA A 36 5.93 13.08 -9.77
CA ALA A 36 5.19 12.27 -10.74
C ALA A 36 4.94 10.85 -10.24
N PHE A 37 5.93 10.24 -9.58
CA PHE A 37 5.80 8.95 -8.93
C PHE A 37 4.82 9.01 -7.77
N THR A 38 4.96 9.98 -6.87
CA THR A 38 4.07 10.20 -5.73
C THR A 38 2.63 10.37 -6.17
N LYS A 39 2.38 11.18 -7.20
CA LYS A 39 1.05 11.33 -7.80
C LYS A 39 0.52 9.99 -8.31
N ALA A 40 1.33 9.23 -9.04
CA ALA A 40 0.90 7.93 -9.56
C ALA A 40 0.65 6.89 -8.45
N PHE A 41 1.45 6.91 -7.39
CA PHE A 41 1.27 6.06 -6.22
C PHE A 41 -0.07 6.35 -5.53
N ILE A 42 -0.40 7.62 -5.28
CA ILE A 42 -1.69 8.02 -4.71
C ILE A 42 -2.84 7.60 -5.62
N MET A 43 -2.74 7.82 -6.94
CA MET A 43 -3.77 7.40 -7.90
C MET A 43 -3.97 5.88 -7.92
N SER A 44 -2.89 5.12 -7.79
CA SER A 44 -2.93 3.65 -7.65
C SER A 44 -3.71 3.23 -6.40
N LEU A 45 -3.41 3.85 -5.25
CA LEU A 45 -4.18 3.62 -4.03
C LEU A 45 -5.66 4.03 -4.20
N GLY A 46 -5.93 5.06 -5.00
CA GLY A 46 -7.29 5.54 -5.31
C GLY A 46 -8.14 4.52 -6.04
N ALA A 47 -7.57 3.86 -7.05
CA ALA A 47 -8.24 2.75 -7.72
C ALA A 47 -8.47 1.57 -6.76
N TYR A 48 -7.47 1.21 -5.95
CA TYR A 48 -7.59 0.13 -4.96
C TYR A 48 -8.62 0.44 -3.85
N ARG A 49 -8.86 1.72 -3.53
CA ARG A 49 -9.85 2.14 -2.51
C ARG A 49 -11.24 1.57 -2.74
N ARG A 50 -11.68 1.53 -4.00
CA ARG A 50 -13.01 1.01 -4.35
C ARG A 50 -13.17 -0.47 -3.99
N VAL A 51 -12.07 -1.21 -4.04
CA VAL A 51 -12.01 -2.62 -3.64
C VAL A 51 -12.08 -2.73 -2.12
N ASP A 52 -11.25 -1.98 -1.40
CA ASP A 52 -11.23 -1.96 0.07
C ASP A 52 -12.61 -1.59 0.65
N GLU A 53 -13.26 -0.56 0.11
CA GLU A 53 -14.61 -0.13 0.52
C GLU A 53 -15.68 -1.20 0.30
N ARG A 54 -15.61 -1.99 -0.80
CA ARG A 54 -16.55 -3.10 -1.03
C ARG A 54 -16.30 -4.22 -0.04
N LEU A 55 -15.05 -4.62 0.15
CA LEU A 55 -14.67 -5.67 1.09
C LEU A 55 -15.11 -5.34 2.53
N GLU A 56 -15.02 -4.07 2.95
CA GLU A 56 -15.50 -3.63 4.27
C GLU A 56 -17.03 -3.72 4.42
N LYS A 57 -17.80 -3.49 3.35
CA LYS A 57 -19.26 -3.64 3.36
C LYS A 57 -19.67 -5.11 3.38
N GLU A 58 -18.99 -5.93 2.60
CA GLU A 58 -19.29 -7.35 2.43
C GLU A 58 -18.92 -8.18 3.67
N GLY A 59 -17.89 -7.78 4.44
CA GLY A 59 -17.53 -8.41 5.71
C GLY A 59 -18.58 -8.33 6.82
N ARG A 60 -19.77 -7.76 6.54
CA ARG A 60 -20.90 -7.60 7.47
C ARG A 60 -22.08 -8.52 7.16
N LEU A 61 -22.00 -9.34 6.12
CA LEU A 61 -23.10 -10.21 5.74
C LEU A 61 -23.25 -11.41 6.67
N VAL A 62 -24.48 -11.89 6.77
CA VAL A 62 -24.89 -13.01 7.60
C VAL A 62 -25.33 -14.19 6.72
N ALA A 63 -25.36 -15.40 7.30
CA ALA A 63 -25.68 -16.62 6.56
C ALA A 63 -27.03 -16.59 5.82
N SER A 64 -28.02 -15.83 6.31
CA SER A 64 -29.30 -15.65 5.62
C SER A 64 -29.16 -14.97 4.25
N ASP A 65 -28.15 -14.11 4.08
CA ASP A 65 -27.91 -13.39 2.82
C ASP A 65 -27.42 -14.36 1.71
N LEU A 66 -26.90 -15.53 2.08
CA LEU A 66 -26.41 -16.56 1.16
C LEU A 66 -27.52 -17.48 0.63
N ALA A 67 -28.77 -17.30 1.08
CA ALA A 67 -29.92 -18.03 0.56
C ALA A 67 -30.44 -17.46 -0.77
N GLU A 68 -30.15 -16.20 -1.07
CA GLU A 68 -30.67 -15.49 -2.23
C GLU A 68 -29.67 -15.51 -3.40
N LEU A 69 -30.09 -16.09 -4.54
CA LEU A 69 -29.25 -16.17 -5.74
C LEU A 69 -28.83 -14.79 -6.27
N ASP A 70 -29.69 -13.78 -6.12
CA ASP A 70 -29.40 -12.40 -6.54
C ASP A 70 -28.26 -11.78 -5.73
N VAL A 71 -28.19 -12.09 -4.42
CA VAL A 71 -27.09 -11.67 -3.56
C VAL A 71 -25.79 -12.33 -4.02
N ILE A 72 -25.81 -13.65 -4.26
CA ILE A 72 -24.64 -14.38 -4.78
C ILE A 72 -24.18 -13.82 -6.13
N SER A 73 -25.11 -13.48 -7.02
CA SER A 73 -24.78 -12.85 -8.31
C SER A 73 -24.11 -11.49 -8.13
N ALA A 74 -24.60 -10.67 -7.20
CA ALA A 74 -23.99 -9.38 -6.87
C ALA A 74 -22.55 -9.52 -6.36
N PHE A 75 -22.23 -10.60 -5.64
CA PHE A 75 -20.86 -10.93 -5.21
C PHE A 75 -19.92 -11.21 -6.39
N ILE A 76 -20.37 -12.01 -7.34
CA ILE A 76 -19.61 -12.36 -8.54
C ILE A 76 -19.32 -11.09 -9.36
N ASP A 77 -20.32 -10.21 -9.50
CA ASP A 77 -20.16 -8.92 -10.16
C ASP A 77 -19.22 -7.98 -9.39
N GLY A 78 -19.31 -7.98 -8.06
CA GLY A 78 -18.40 -7.27 -7.16
C GLY A 78 -16.94 -7.65 -7.42
N ARG A 79 -16.64 -8.95 -7.44
CA ARG A 79 -15.28 -9.44 -7.72
C ARG A 79 -14.82 -9.18 -9.15
N THR A 80 -15.73 -9.18 -10.12
CA THR A 80 -15.41 -8.77 -11.49
C THR A 80 -15.00 -7.29 -11.57
N LYS A 81 -15.70 -6.42 -10.83
CA LYS A 81 -15.31 -5.01 -10.67
C LYS A 81 -13.98 -4.87 -9.94
N ASP A 82 -13.77 -5.62 -8.86
CA ASP A 82 -12.51 -5.60 -8.11
C ASP A 82 -11.31 -5.99 -8.97
N ASN A 83 -11.43 -7.05 -9.77
CA ASN A 83 -10.39 -7.45 -10.72
C ASN A 83 -10.02 -6.32 -11.69
N THR A 84 -11.02 -5.54 -12.13
CA THR A 84 -10.80 -4.40 -13.02
C THR A 84 -10.08 -3.26 -12.29
N GLU A 85 -10.54 -2.90 -11.09
CA GLU A 85 -9.95 -1.82 -10.29
C GLU A 85 -8.51 -2.15 -9.83
N ILE A 86 -8.21 -3.41 -9.50
CA ILE A 86 -6.85 -3.85 -9.17
C ILE A 86 -5.92 -3.72 -10.39
N ARG A 87 -6.39 -4.06 -11.60
CA ARG A 87 -5.61 -3.85 -12.83
C ARG A 87 -5.37 -2.37 -13.11
N ILE A 88 -6.39 -1.52 -12.91
CA ILE A 88 -6.25 -0.07 -13.03
C ILE A 88 -5.21 0.45 -12.04
N ALA A 89 -5.29 0.03 -10.77
CA ALA A 89 -4.32 0.39 -9.74
C ALA A 89 -2.89 0.04 -10.17
N LYS A 90 -2.67 -1.22 -10.59
CA LYS A 90 -1.38 -1.69 -11.08
C LYS A 90 -0.85 -0.86 -12.26
N ASN A 91 -1.70 -0.43 -13.19
CA ASN A 91 -1.28 0.26 -14.42
C ASN A 91 -0.67 1.66 -14.22
N TYR A 92 -0.76 2.25 -13.02
CA TYR A 92 -0.08 3.51 -12.72
C TYR A 92 1.45 3.37 -12.54
N LEU A 93 1.93 2.15 -12.30
CA LEU A 93 3.28 1.87 -11.83
C LEU A 93 4.33 1.51 -12.91
N PRO A 94 4.02 0.79 -14.01
CA PRO A 94 5.03 0.20 -14.90
C PRO A 94 6.07 1.18 -15.47
N ARG A 95 5.67 2.43 -15.72
CA ARG A 95 6.58 3.47 -16.23
C ARG A 95 7.71 3.83 -15.27
N PHE A 96 7.60 3.45 -14.00
CA PHE A 96 8.62 3.72 -12.96
C PHE A 96 9.49 2.50 -12.64
N SER A 97 9.23 1.33 -13.24
CA SER A 97 10.00 0.10 -13.01
C SER A 97 11.48 0.25 -13.40
N SER A 98 11.79 1.13 -14.34
CA SER A 98 13.14 1.47 -14.80
C SER A 98 13.69 2.77 -14.20
N SER A 99 13.05 3.33 -13.15
CA SER A 99 13.52 4.55 -12.50
C SER A 99 14.99 4.43 -12.07
N ARG A 100 15.76 5.51 -12.16
CA ARG A 100 17.14 5.56 -11.64
C ARG A 100 17.19 5.43 -10.11
N ASN A 101 16.11 5.84 -9.44
CA ASN A 101 15.93 5.72 -8.00
C ASN A 101 15.60 4.26 -7.60
N GLY A 102 16.54 3.62 -6.89
CA GLY A 102 16.38 2.24 -6.44
C GLY A 102 15.25 2.02 -5.43
N LEU A 103 14.93 3.03 -4.62
CA LEU A 103 13.79 2.97 -3.71
C LEU A 103 12.46 3.03 -4.48
N VAL A 104 12.36 3.86 -5.52
CA VAL A 104 11.20 3.85 -6.43
C VAL A 104 11.01 2.48 -7.06
N ARG A 105 12.08 1.89 -7.61
CA ARG A 105 12.00 0.52 -8.17
C ARG A 105 11.53 -0.50 -7.14
N LYS A 106 12.03 -0.41 -5.91
CA LYS A 106 11.61 -1.30 -4.80
C LYS A 106 10.12 -1.12 -4.49
N ILE A 107 9.65 0.12 -4.32
CA ILE A 107 8.23 0.40 -4.05
C ILE A 107 7.34 -0.11 -5.19
N VAL A 108 7.72 0.17 -6.45
CA VAL A 108 7.00 -0.32 -7.64
C VAL A 108 6.89 -1.83 -7.63
N LYS A 109 8.01 -2.53 -7.37
CA LYS A 109 8.04 -4.00 -7.29
C LYS A 109 7.12 -4.51 -6.18
N THR A 110 7.29 -4.03 -4.95
CA THR A 110 6.48 -4.45 -3.79
C THR A 110 4.99 -4.23 -4.04
N LEU A 111 4.60 -3.07 -4.56
CA LEU A 111 3.20 -2.75 -4.80
C LEU A 111 2.62 -3.55 -5.98
N THR A 112 3.40 -3.76 -7.04
CA THR A 112 2.98 -4.58 -8.19
C THR A 112 2.76 -6.04 -7.77
N GLU A 113 3.67 -6.62 -6.99
CA GLU A 113 3.53 -7.98 -6.46
C GLU A 113 2.33 -8.10 -5.52
N ALA A 114 2.04 -7.07 -4.70
CA ALA A 114 0.85 -7.04 -3.87
C ALA A 114 -0.43 -7.07 -4.71
N TYR A 115 -0.52 -6.25 -5.77
CA TYR A 115 -1.67 -6.24 -6.67
C TYR A 115 -1.81 -7.53 -7.47
N ASP A 116 -0.72 -8.16 -7.89
CA ASP A 116 -0.78 -9.45 -8.59
C ASP A 116 -1.36 -10.54 -7.69
N ARG A 117 -0.95 -10.58 -6.42
CA ARG A 117 -1.53 -11.50 -5.43
C ARG A 117 -2.99 -11.18 -5.14
N LEU A 118 -3.34 -9.91 -4.96
CA LEU A 118 -4.73 -9.49 -4.74
C LEU A 118 -5.63 -9.85 -5.92
N LEU A 119 -5.14 -9.66 -7.16
CA LEU A 119 -5.88 -10.02 -8.37
C LEU A 119 -6.09 -11.54 -8.45
N ALA A 120 -5.05 -12.34 -8.21
CA ALA A 120 -5.16 -13.79 -8.18
C ALA A 120 -6.21 -14.25 -7.17
N LYS A 121 -6.18 -13.73 -5.94
CA LYS A 121 -7.14 -14.09 -4.89
C LYS A 121 -8.56 -13.62 -5.19
N SER A 122 -8.72 -12.44 -5.77
CA SER A 122 -10.03 -11.96 -6.22
C SER A 122 -10.61 -12.80 -7.38
N MET A 123 -9.76 -13.36 -8.25
CA MET A 123 -10.17 -14.32 -9.28
C MET A 123 -10.59 -15.66 -8.66
N GLU A 124 -9.80 -16.22 -7.75
CA GLU A 124 -10.12 -17.45 -7.02
C GLU A 124 -11.44 -17.31 -6.23
N GLU A 125 -11.65 -16.18 -5.55
CA GLU A 125 -12.91 -15.90 -4.84
C GLU A 125 -14.10 -15.85 -5.80
N ARG A 126 -13.96 -15.18 -6.94
CA ARG A 126 -15.02 -15.12 -7.95
C ARG A 126 -15.41 -16.50 -8.44
N GLU A 127 -14.42 -17.36 -8.71
CA GLU A 127 -14.64 -18.73 -9.16
C GLU A 127 -15.37 -19.56 -8.08
N LEU A 128 -14.96 -19.42 -6.81
CA LEU A 128 -15.64 -20.07 -5.69
C LEU A 128 -17.10 -19.63 -5.55
N TRP A 129 -17.38 -18.33 -5.72
CA TRP A 129 -18.74 -17.80 -5.73
C TRP A 129 -19.58 -18.30 -6.92
N GLN A 130 -18.97 -18.43 -8.11
CA GLN A 130 -19.64 -19.00 -9.29
C GLN A 130 -20.00 -20.47 -9.09
N LEU A 131 -19.11 -21.26 -8.48
CA LEU A 131 -19.39 -22.65 -8.13
C LEU A 131 -20.54 -22.75 -7.11
N PHE A 132 -20.53 -21.89 -6.09
CA PHE A 132 -21.59 -21.86 -5.09
C PHE A 132 -22.95 -21.41 -5.65
N TYR A 133 -22.95 -20.45 -6.58
CA TYR A 133 -24.15 -20.08 -7.33
C TYR A 133 -24.72 -21.28 -8.09
N GLY A 134 -23.89 -22.02 -8.82
CA GLY A 134 -24.30 -23.22 -9.55
C GLY A 134 -24.90 -24.28 -8.61
N TYR A 135 -24.25 -24.52 -7.47
CA TYR A 135 -24.75 -25.41 -6.42
C TYR A 135 -26.15 -25.00 -5.92
N LYS A 136 -26.36 -23.72 -5.58
CA LYS A 136 -27.66 -23.23 -5.08
C LYS A 136 -28.74 -23.19 -6.17
N ALA A 137 -28.40 -22.86 -7.41
CA ALA A 137 -29.36 -22.70 -8.50
C ALA A 137 -29.79 -24.02 -9.15
N GLN A 138 -28.89 -25.00 -9.23
CA GLN A 138 -29.09 -26.23 -10.01
C GLN A 138 -29.01 -27.51 -9.16
N GLY A 139 -28.64 -27.42 -7.88
CA GLY A 139 -28.67 -28.53 -6.94
C GLY A 139 -27.48 -29.52 -7.02
N HIS A 140 -26.43 -29.27 -7.82
CA HIS A 140 -25.21 -30.11 -7.91
C HIS A 140 -23.96 -29.26 -8.23
N PRO A 141 -22.77 -29.54 -7.62
CA PRO A 141 -21.98 -30.79 -7.77
C PRO A 141 -21.79 -31.59 -6.47
N ALA A 142 -21.30 -32.84 -6.57
CA ALA A 142 -21.12 -33.79 -5.47
C ALA A 142 -20.11 -33.37 -4.37
N ASP A 143 -19.33 -32.30 -4.58
CA ASP A 143 -18.15 -31.99 -3.76
C ASP A 143 -18.17 -30.59 -3.10
N LEU A 144 -19.17 -29.75 -3.37
CA LEU A 144 -19.27 -28.41 -2.78
C LEU A 144 -20.54 -28.27 -1.95
N ASP A 145 -20.40 -28.35 -0.62
CA ASP A 145 -21.43 -27.98 0.33
C ASP A 145 -21.20 -26.56 0.89
N GLU A 146 -22.19 -26.04 1.61
CA GLU A 146 -22.12 -24.70 2.19
C GLU A 146 -20.94 -24.55 3.17
N LYS A 147 -20.59 -25.61 3.88
CA LYS A 147 -19.44 -25.61 4.80
C LYS A 147 -18.13 -25.43 4.05
N THR A 148 -17.93 -26.21 2.99
CA THR A 148 -16.73 -26.17 2.14
C THR A 148 -16.59 -24.81 1.47
N PHE A 149 -17.69 -24.23 1.02
CA PHE A 149 -17.72 -22.86 0.50
C PHE A 149 -17.27 -21.84 1.55
N LEU A 150 -17.84 -21.89 2.76
CA LEU A 150 -17.50 -20.96 3.85
C LEU A 150 -16.03 -21.11 4.30
N ASP A 151 -15.55 -22.35 4.44
CA ASP A 151 -14.14 -22.63 4.77
C ASP A 151 -13.20 -22.05 3.69
N GLY A 152 -13.54 -22.21 2.41
CA GLY A 152 -12.82 -21.59 1.29
C GLY A 152 -12.80 -20.06 1.36
N GLN A 153 -13.95 -19.43 1.69
CA GLN A 153 -14.03 -17.98 1.86
C GLN A 153 -13.15 -17.48 3.02
N ILE A 154 -13.08 -18.22 4.14
CA ILE A 154 -12.23 -17.86 5.29
C ILE A 154 -10.76 -17.88 4.88
N VAL A 155 -10.32 -18.93 4.18
CA VAL A 155 -8.94 -19.05 3.68
C VAL A 155 -8.62 -17.89 2.74
N LEU A 156 -9.45 -17.65 1.72
CA LEU A 156 -9.23 -16.59 0.74
C LEU A 156 -9.23 -15.20 1.38
N ALA A 157 -10.13 -14.93 2.33
CA ALA A 157 -10.14 -13.67 3.07
C ALA A 157 -8.86 -13.45 3.88
N SER A 158 -8.29 -14.52 4.47
CA SER A 158 -7.02 -14.46 5.19
C SER A 158 -5.85 -14.18 4.23
N GLU A 159 -5.78 -14.89 3.11
CA GLU A 159 -4.74 -14.72 2.10
C GLU A 159 -4.80 -13.33 1.43
N ARG A 160 -5.99 -12.82 1.18
CA ARG A 160 -6.22 -11.46 0.68
C ARG A 160 -5.72 -10.41 1.68
N LYS A 161 -6.02 -10.58 2.97
CA LYS A 161 -5.46 -9.70 4.03
C LYS A 161 -3.92 -9.77 4.04
N ALA A 162 -3.34 -10.94 3.84
CA ALA A 162 -1.88 -11.09 3.76
C ALA A 162 -1.31 -10.38 2.52
N ALA A 163 -1.95 -10.50 1.35
CA ALA A 163 -1.55 -9.80 0.13
C ALA A 163 -1.65 -8.27 0.29
N ALA A 164 -2.70 -7.77 0.95
CA ALA A 164 -2.89 -6.35 1.22
C ALA A 164 -1.74 -5.74 2.06
N ARG A 165 -1.04 -6.52 2.90
CA ARG A 165 0.13 -6.04 3.68
C ARG A 165 1.24 -5.48 2.79
N GLY A 166 1.39 -5.98 1.56
CA GLY A 166 2.34 -5.43 0.60
C GLY A 166 2.02 -3.99 0.18
N VAL A 167 0.74 -3.59 0.19
CA VAL A 167 0.32 -2.20 -0.04
C VAL A 167 0.81 -1.29 1.08
N LEU A 168 0.67 -1.72 2.34
CA LEU A 168 1.19 -0.98 3.49
C LEU A 168 2.72 -0.95 3.50
N GLU A 169 3.39 -2.07 3.20
CA GLU A 169 4.85 -2.11 3.10
C GLU A 169 5.36 -1.10 2.07
N ALA A 170 4.72 -1.04 0.90
CA ALA A 170 5.03 -0.06 -0.13
C ALA A 170 4.84 1.39 0.37
N ALA A 171 3.78 1.67 1.12
CA ALA A 171 3.52 2.99 1.71
C ALA A 171 4.54 3.37 2.81
N MET A 172 5.00 2.40 3.60
CA MET A 172 6.06 2.62 4.59
C MET A 172 7.40 2.93 3.93
N LEU A 173 7.75 2.23 2.85
CA LEU A 173 8.94 2.56 2.05
C LEU A 173 8.82 3.94 1.37
N PHE A 174 7.60 4.30 0.96
CA PHE A 174 7.30 5.57 0.32
C PHE A 174 7.56 6.78 1.24
N ARG A 175 7.33 6.65 2.54
CA ARG A 175 7.68 7.70 3.52
C ARG A 175 9.14 8.13 3.39
N THR A 176 10.05 7.18 3.23
CA THR A 176 11.49 7.44 3.08
C THR A 176 11.82 8.10 1.75
N LEU A 177 11.05 7.80 0.69
CA LEU A 177 11.26 8.36 -0.64
C LEU A 177 11.01 9.88 -0.68
N LEU A 178 10.04 10.37 0.09
CA LEU A 178 9.66 11.78 0.11
C LEU A 178 10.71 12.69 0.76
N LEU A 179 11.66 12.13 1.50
CA LEU A 179 12.69 12.90 2.19
C LEU A 179 13.73 13.43 1.20
N SER A 180 14.11 14.69 1.40
CA SER A 180 15.21 15.34 0.69
C SER A 180 16.56 14.79 1.15
N ALA A 181 17.52 14.78 0.25
CA ALA A 181 18.92 14.53 0.57
C ALA A 181 19.66 15.76 1.11
N ARG A 182 19.01 16.94 1.12
CA ARG A 182 19.54 18.16 1.74
C ARG A 182 19.12 18.21 3.20
N ASP A 183 20.11 18.24 4.08
CA ASP A 183 19.90 18.38 5.52
C ASP A 183 19.29 19.75 5.85
N CYS A 184 18.46 19.82 6.89
CA CYS A 184 18.11 21.09 7.50
C CYS A 184 19.25 21.56 8.41
N GLU A 185 19.39 22.87 8.59
CA GLU A 185 20.29 23.44 9.61
C GLU A 185 19.83 23.08 11.04
N ASP A 186 18.51 22.90 11.22
CA ASP A 186 17.91 22.41 12.47
C ASP A 186 17.83 20.87 12.45
N PRO A 187 18.46 20.16 13.42
CA PRO A 187 18.44 18.69 13.49
C PRO A 187 17.05 18.09 13.75
N THR A 188 16.06 18.91 14.15
CA THR A 188 14.66 18.49 14.31
C THR A 188 13.83 18.64 13.04
N CYS A 189 14.35 19.33 12.02
CA CYS A 189 13.70 19.57 10.74
C CYS A 189 14.04 18.48 9.72
N ARG A 190 13.05 18.05 8.95
CA ARG A 190 13.24 17.18 7.79
C ARG A 190 12.76 17.90 6.53
N ARG A 191 13.61 18.01 5.50
CA ARG A 191 13.16 18.54 4.20
C ARG A 191 12.50 17.45 3.38
N LEU A 192 11.42 17.78 2.68
CA LEU A 192 10.83 16.98 1.63
C LEU A 192 11.53 17.27 0.30
N ALA A 193 11.55 16.30 -0.60
CA ALA A 193 12.02 16.47 -1.98
C ALA A 193 10.88 16.93 -2.91
N LEU A 194 10.00 17.80 -2.41
CA LEU A 194 8.84 18.36 -3.10
C LEU A 194 8.66 19.82 -2.71
N THR A 195 8.15 20.63 -3.62
CA THR A 195 7.77 22.03 -3.35
C THR A 195 6.49 22.12 -2.51
N ALA A 196 6.25 23.26 -1.87
CA ALA A 196 5.04 23.53 -1.10
C ALA A 196 3.78 23.41 -1.97
N ALA A 197 3.86 23.89 -3.21
CA ALA A 197 2.78 23.78 -4.19
C ALA A 197 2.48 22.33 -4.59
N GLU A 198 3.52 21.50 -4.77
CA GLU A 198 3.35 20.07 -5.04
C GLU A 198 2.78 19.33 -3.84
N ARG A 199 3.31 19.60 -2.64
CA ARG A 199 2.83 19.04 -1.37
C ARG A 199 1.32 19.30 -1.21
N LYS A 200 0.88 20.55 -1.39
CA LYS A 200 -0.54 20.92 -1.32
C LYS A 200 -1.42 20.11 -2.28
N LYS A 201 -1.00 20.00 -3.55
CA LYS A 201 -1.74 19.21 -4.57
C LYS A 201 -1.86 17.73 -4.22
N LEU A 202 -0.88 17.18 -3.48
CA LEU A 202 -0.90 15.78 -3.06
C LEU A 202 -1.80 15.58 -1.83
N VAL A 203 -1.78 16.53 -0.89
CA VAL A 203 -2.71 16.55 0.25
C VAL A 203 -4.16 16.65 -0.21
N GLU A 204 -4.48 17.57 -1.12
CA GLU A 204 -5.83 17.69 -1.71
C GLU A 204 -6.32 16.38 -2.33
N ARG A 205 -5.40 15.63 -2.97
CA ARG A 205 -5.72 14.30 -3.50
C ARG A 205 -5.97 13.29 -2.40
N LEU A 206 -5.20 13.32 -1.30
CA LEU A 206 -5.40 12.44 -0.15
C LEU A 206 -6.71 12.76 0.59
N ASP A 207 -7.18 14.00 0.57
CA ASP A 207 -8.47 14.38 1.17
C ASP A 207 -9.66 13.75 0.44
N GLU A 208 -9.53 13.41 -0.85
CA GLU A 208 -10.53 12.60 -1.56
C GLU A 208 -10.70 11.20 -0.96
N PHE A 209 -9.73 10.71 -0.18
CA PHE A 209 -9.74 9.41 0.50
C PHE A 209 -10.25 9.49 1.94
N ALA A 210 -10.29 10.69 2.53
CA ALA A 210 -10.26 10.87 3.98
C ALA A 210 -11.36 11.80 4.51
N ARG A 211 -12.51 11.94 3.81
CA ARG A 211 -13.67 12.65 4.38
C ARG A 211 -14.04 12.16 5.78
N ASP A 212 -13.67 10.93 6.15
CA ASP A 212 -13.93 10.33 7.47
C ASP A 212 -12.66 9.99 8.29
N GLN A 213 -11.46 10.40 7.86
CA GLN A 213 -10.20 10.14 8.59
C GLN A 213 -9.52 11.42 9.05
N THR A 214 -9.98 11.93 10.19
CA THR A 214 -9.50 13.18 10.80
C THR A 214 -8.25 13.04 11.66
N ALA A 215 -7.60 11.86 11.68
CA ALA A 215 -6.48 11.60 12.58
C ALA A 215 -5.28 10.97 11.89
N TRP A 216 -4.09 11.42 12.28
CA TRP A 216 -2.80 10.89 11.82
C TRP A 216 -2.52 9.49 12.39
N GLY A 217 -1.79 8.67 11.63
CA GLY A 217 -1.26 7.38 12.05
C GLY A 217 -2.19 6.17 11.88
N ALA A 218 -1.56 4.99 11.80
CA ALA A 218 -2.28 3.71 11.75
C ALA A 218 -2.89 3.37 13.12
N ARG A 219 -4.14 2.89 13.13
CA ARG A 219 -4.88 2.49 14.35
C ARG A 219 -5.27 1.03 14.32
N GLN A 220 -5.46 0.46 15.51
CA GLN A 220 -5.99 -0.89 15.66
C GLN A 220 -7.38 -0.99 15.01
N GLY A 221 -7.59 -2.01 14.18
CA GLY A 221 -8.85 -2.25 13.45
C GLY A 221 -9.01 -1.49 12.12
N GLN A 222 -8.03 -0.69 11.69
CA GLN A 222 -8.05 -0.08 10.36
C GLN A 222 -7.75 -1.11 9.25
N SER A 223 -8.32 -0.90 8.07
CA SER A 223 -7.91 -1.62 6.86
C SER A 223 -6.46 -1.29 6.51
N THR A 224 -5.80 -2.19 5.79
CA THR A 224 -4.41 -2.00 5.38
C THR A 224 -4.24 -0.79 4.45
N LEU A 225 -5.25 -0.47 3.63
CA LEU A 225 -5.27 0.73 2.82
C LEU A 225 -5.37 1.99 3.69
N LYS A 226 -6.26 2.01 4.68
CA LYS A 226 -6.39 3.12 5.63
C LYS A 226 -5.08 3.40 6.37
N ALA A 227 -4.39 2.35 6.81
CA ALA A 227 -3.06 2.46 7.40
C ALA A 227 -2.02 3.01 6.41
N ALA A 228 -2.05 2.56 5.14
CA ALA A 228 -1.16 3.04 4.09
C ALA A 228 -1.37 4.53 3.80
N ILE A 229 -2.61 5.00 3.71
CA ILE A 229 -2.96 6.41 3.50
C ILE A 229 -2.53 7.25 4.70
N ALA A 230 -2.75 6.76 5.93
CA ALA A 230 -2.32 7.45 7.14
C ALA A 230 -0.80 7.66 7.18
N ALA A 231 -0.01 6.67 6.75
CA ALA A 231 1.45 6.78 6.65
C ALA A 231 1.89 7.86 5.63
N LEU A 232 1.13 8.04 4.54
CA LEU A 232 1.39 9.11 3.58
C LEU A 232 1.06 10.49 4.14
N ARG A 233 -0.10 10.63 4.81
CA ARG A 233 -0.53 11.88 5.43
C ARG A 233 0.45 12.33 6.52
N GLU A 234 0.95 11.40 7.32
CA GLU A 234 1.96 11.70 8.35
C GLU A 234 3.16 12.47 7.77
N VAL A 235 3.65 12.12 6.58
CA VAL A 235 4.80 12.82 5.97
C VAL A 235 4.38 14.11 5.28
N LEU A 236 3.20 14.13 4.65
CA LEU A 236 2.75 15.25 3.83
C LEU A 236 2.04 16.35 4.64
N GLU A 237 1.60 16.11 5.87
CA GLU A 237 0.87 17.10 6.67
C GLU A 237 1.59 17.48 7.96
N ASP A 238 2.57 16.70 8.41
CA ASP A 238 3.31 17.01 9.64
C ASP A 238 4.17 18.29 9.43
N PRO A 239 4.03 19.29 10.32
CA PRO A 239 4.75 20.57 10.23
C PRO A 239 6.27 20.43 10.43
N LEU A 240 6.75 19.29 10.95
CA LEU A 240 8.19 19.00 11.07
C LEU A 240 8.85 18.74 9.70
N TYR A 241 8.06 18.38 8.69
CA TYR A 241 8.54 18.22 7.33
C TYR A 241 8.36 19.54 6.57
N ARG A 242 9.46 20.18 6.16
CA ARG A 242 9.44 21.40 5.35
C ARG A 242 9.55 21.07 3.88
N SER A 243 8.87 21.86 3.05
CA SER A 243 9.01 21.74 1.60
C SER A 243 10.44 22.13 1.15
N VAL A 244 10.85 21.74 -0.05
CA VAL A 244 12.22 22.02 -0.53
C VAL A 244 12.47 23.53 -0.75
N ASP A 245 11.40 24.29 -0.96
CA ASP A 245 11.34 25.72 -1.22
C ASP A 245 10.97 26.57 0.02
N GLU A 246 10.87 25.93 1.20
CA GLU A 246 10.70 26.54 2.53
C GLU A 246 12.02 26.56 3.34
#